data_AF-A0A067DXR3-F1
#
_entry.id   AF-A0A067DXR3-F1
#
_cell.length_a   1.000
_cell.length_b   1.000
_cell.length_c   1.000
_cell.angle_alpha   90.00
_cell.angle_beta   90.00
_cell.angle_gamma   90.00
#
_symmetry.space_group_name_H-M   'P 1'
#
loop_
_entity.id
_entity.type
_entity.pdbx_description
1 polymer ?
#
loop_
_entity_poly.entity_id
_entity_poly.type
_entity_poly.pdbx_seq_one_letter_code
_entity_poly.pdbx_strand_id
1 'polypeptide(L)' 'MQEFNFADNLHIWDTLLSDPDGPQETQLRVCCVMLILIRRRLLAGDITSNLKLLQNYPPTNISHLLYVANKLRNLG' A
#
# COMPACT_ATOMS: atom_id res chain seq x y z
N MET A 1 -12.77 -5.63 -1.28
CA MET A 1 -12.09 -4.97 -2.42
C MET A 1 -12.90 -3.74 -2.83
N GLN A 2 -13.11 -2.79 -1.92
CA GLN A 2 -13.86 -1.56 -2.23
C GLN A 2 -13.24 -0.37 -1.49
N GLU A 3 -11.94 -0.13 -1.62
CA GLU A 3 -11.30 1.00 -0.92
C GLU A 3 -10.29 1.80 -1.76
N PHE A 4 -10.33 1.67 -3.09
CA PHE A 4 -9.63 2.59 -3.98
C PHE A 4 -10.56 3.08 -5.07
N ASN A 5 -10.60 4.40 -5.28
CA ASN A 5 -11.32 5.00 -6.39
C ASN A 5 -10.84 4.37 -7.71
N PHE A 6 -11.66 4.31 -8.75
CA PHE A 6 -11.26 3.61 -9.98
C PHE A 6 -9.95 4.15 -10.58
N ALA A 7 -9.75 5.47 -10.53
CA ALA A 7 -8.51 6.12 -10.96
C ALA A 7 -7.28 5.69 -10.15
N ASP A 8 -7.47 5.48 -8.85
CA ASP A 8 -6.45 5.06 -7.90
C ASP A 8 -6.04 3.59 -8.14
N ASN A 9 -7.02 2.72 -8.38
CA ASN A 9 -6.78 1.36 -8.84
C ASN A 9 -6.03 1.36 -10.18
N LEU A 10 -6.47 2.17 -11.16
CA LEU A 10 -5.84 2.24 -12.46
C LEU A 10 -4.36 2.67 -12.36
N HIS A 11 -4.05 3.61 -11.47
CA HIS A 11 -2.68 4.09 -11.26
C HIS A 11 -1.79 3.05 -10.56
N ILE A 12 -2.34 2.27 -9.63
CA ILE A 12 -1.65 1.12 -9.04
C ILE A 12 -1.38 0.07 -10.11
N TRP A 13 -2.38 -0.28 -10.93
CA TRP A 13 -2.23 -1.24 -12.02
C TRP A 13 -1.24 -0.79 -13.09
N ASP A 14 -1.23 0.50 -13.44
CA ASP A 14 -0.25 1.08 -14.36
C ASP A 14 1.18 0.94 -13.84
N THR A 15 1.37 1.22 -12.54
CA THR A 15 2.68 1.06 -11.90
C THR A 15 3.09 -0.40 -11.78
N LEU A 16 2.14 -1.30 -11.47
CA LEU A 16 2.38 -2.75 -11.39
C LEU A 16 2.75 -3.37 -12.74
N LEU A 17 2.11 -2.92 -13.83
CA LEU A 17 2.35 -3.43 -15.18
C LEU A 17 3.62 -2.85 -15.80
N SER A 18 4.01 -1.64 -15.39
CA SER A 18 5.21 -0.95 -15.89
C SER A 18 6.48 -1.34 -15.14
N ASP A 19 6.38 -2.05 -14.01
CA ASP A 19 7.54 -2.38 -13.18
C ASP A 19 8.31 -3.62 -13.71
N PRO A 20 9.63 -3.51 -13.93
CA PRO A 20 10.45 -4.57 -14.54
C PRO A 20 10.69 -5.78 -13.63
N ASP A 21 10.54 -5.64 -12.30
CA ASP A 21 10.60 -6.74 -11.32
C ASP A 21 9.30 -7.58 -11.35
N GLY A 22 8.29 -7.11 -12.08
CA GLY A 22 7.01 -7.76 -12.24
C GLY A 22 5.98 -7.37 -11.18
N PRO A 23 4.70 -7.70 -11.44
CA PRO A 23 3.58 -7.23 -10.64
C PRO A 23 3.61 -7.77 -9.20
N GLN A 24 4.16 -8.96 -8.98
CA GLN A 24 4.11 -9.64 -7.69
C GLN A 24 5.04 -8.98 -6.66
N GLU A 25 6.27 -8.64 -7.04
CA GLU A 25 7.21 -7.93 -6.16
C GLU A 25 6.74 -6.50 -5.88
N THR A 26 6.19 -5.83 -6.88
CA THR A 26 5.67 -4.47 -6.73
C THR A 26 4.43 -4.43 -5.85
N GLN A 27 3.54 -5.41 -5.94
CA GLN A 27 2.39 -5.53 -5.05
C GLN A 27 2.80 -5.79 -3.60
N LEU A 28 3.78 -6.67 -3.37
CA LEU A 28 4.32 -6.92 -2.03
C LEU A 28 4.94 -5.65 -1.44
N ARG A 29 5.73 -4.89 -2.22
CA ARG A 29 6.28 -3.60 -1.78
C ARG A 29 5.18 -2.61 -1.41
N VAL A 30 4.15 -2.49 -2.23
CA VAL A 30 2.98 -1.62 -1.97
C VAL A 30 2.25 -2.04 -0.69
N CYS A 31 1.98 -3.33 -0.49
CA CYS A 31 1.39 -3.86 0.74
C CYS A 31 2.26 -3.58 1.98
N CYS A 32 3.57 -3.74 1.87
CA CYS A 32 4.51 -3.42 2.95
C CYS A 32 4.46 -1.94 3.32
N VAL A 33 4.46 -1.03 2.33
CA VAL A 33 4.33 0.42 2.58
C VAL A 33 3.02 0.75 3.28
N MET A 34 1.90 0.16 2.85
CA MET A 34 0.61 0.36 3.51
C MET A 34 0.71 0.04 5.00
N LEU A 35 1.24 -1.14 5.34
CA LEU A 35 1.42 -1.55 6.74
C LEU A 35 2.37 -0.63 7.51
N ILE A 36 3.45 -0.15 6.89
CA ILE A 36 4.39 0.79 7.51
C ILE A 36 3.71 2.13 7.82
N LEU A 37 2.87 2.64 6.90
CA LEU A 37 2.14 3.91 7.08
C LEU A 37 1.19 3.85 8.27
N ILE A 38 0.52 2.71 8.48
CA ILE A 38 -0.38 2.51 9.62
C ILE A 38 0.32 1.89 10.84
N ARG A 39 1.64 1.66 10.81
CA ARG A 39 2.39 0.95 11.88
C ARG A 39 2.15 1.54 13.27
N ARG A 40 2.07 2.87 13.39
CA ARG A 40 1.78 3.54 14.68
C ARG A 40 0.40 3.19 15.23
N ARG A 41 -0.60 3.05 14.35
CA ARG A 41 -1.95 2.62 14.73
C ARG A 41 -1.97 1.14 15.07
N LEU A 42 -1.26 0.32 14.29
CA LEU A 42 -1.13 -1.12 14.54
C LEU A 42 -0.50 -1.43 15.89
N LEU A 43 0.55 -0.68 16.27
CA LEU A 43 1.23 -0.86 17.56
C LEU A 43 0.41 -0.35 18.76
N ALA A 44 -0.53 0.57 18.53
CA ALA A 44 -1.40 1.11 19.56
C ALA A 44 -2.71 0.31 19.72
N GLY A 45 -3.11 -0.44 18.69
CA GLY A 45 -4.35 -1.21 18.66
C GLY A 45 -4.17 -2.68 19.04
N ASP A 46 -5.22 -3.27 19.61
CA ASP A 46 -5.36 -4.71 19.74
C ASP A 46 -5.69 -5.37 18.38
N ILE A 47 -5.66 -6.69 18.32
CA ILE A 47 -5.92 -7.47 17.10
C ILE A 47 -7.26 -7.10 16.45
N THR A 48 -8.32 -6.86 17.23
CA THR A 48 -9.65 -6.52 16.71
C THR A 48 -9.66 -5.12 16.09
N SER A 49 -9.01 -4.16 16.76
CA SER A 49 -8.84 -2.80 16.26
C SER A 49 -8.00 -2.77 14.98
N ASN A 50 -6.94 -3.57 14.93
CA ASN A 50 -6.07 -3.69 13.75
C ASN A 50 -6.80 -4.34 12.58
N LEU A 51 -7.60 -5.38 12.82
CA LEU A 51 -8.42 -6.01 11.78
C LEU A 51 -9.43 -5.02 11.19
N LYS A 52 -10.13 -4.25 12.05
CA LYS A 52 -11.07 -3.21 11.60
C LYS A 52 -10.37 -2.11 10.80
N LEU A 53 -9.15 -1.72 11.20
CA LEU A 53 -8.35 -0.71 10.50
C LEU A 53 -7.89 -1.20 9.12
N LEU A 54 -7.53 -2.48 8.99
CA LEU A 54 -7.16 -3.08 7.71
C LEU A 54 -8.38 -3.28 6.79
N GLN A 55 -9.55 -3.54 7.38
CA GLN A 55 -10.82 -3.66 6.66
C GLN A 55 -11.42 -2.31 6.24
N ASN A 56 -11.06 -1.22 6.94
CA ASN A 56 -11.49 0.15 6.66
C ASN A 56 -10.24 1.02 6.57
N TYR A 57 -9.43 0.78 5.54
CA TYR A 57 -8.14 1.40 5.39
C TYR A 57 -8.32 2.92 5.16
N PRO A 58 -7.62 3.78 5.92
CA PRO A 58 -7.80 5.21 5.82
C PRO A 58 -7.43 5.72 4.42
N PRO A 59 -8.14 6.75 3.89
CA PRO A 59 -7.83 7.33 2.60
C PRO A 59 -6.38 7.79 2.58
N THR A 60 -5.60 7.20 1.68
CA THR A 60 -4.16 7.42 1.57
C THR A 60 -3.84 7.89 0.17
N ASN A 61 -3.01 8.93 0.06
CA ASN A 61 -2.57 9.45 -1.24
C ASN A 61 -1.72 8.39 -1.96
N ILE A 62 -2.24 7.86 -3.07
CA ILE A 62 -1.61 6.75 -3.79
C ILE A 62 -0.31 7.17 -4.45
N SER A 63 -0.24 8.38 -5.01
CA SER A 63 1.01 8.90 -5.58
C SER A 63 2.13 8.93 -4.54
N HIS A 64 1.81 9.34 -3.31
CA HIS A 64 2.77 9.30 -2.20
C HIS A 64 3.12 7.85 -1.81
N LEU A 65 2.15 6.94 -1.80
CA LEU A 65 2.38 5.54 -1.48
C LEU A 65 3.31 4.85 -2.49
N LEU A 66 3.04 5.02 -3.79
CA LEU A 66 3.85 4.49 -4.89
C LEU A 66 5.26 5.10 -4.89
N TYR A 67 5.38 6.40 -4.58
CA TYR A 67 6.69 7.04 -4.42
C TYR A 67 7.51 6.40 -3.29
N VAL A 68 6.90 6.15 -2.13
CA VAL A 68 7.59 5.49 -1.01
C VAL A 68 7.93 4.03 -1.35
N ALA A 69 7.05 3.32 -2.04
CA ALA A 69 7.30 1.94 -2.50
C ALA A 69 8.48 1.86 -3.48
N ASN A 70 8.54 2.76 -4.45
CA ASN A 70 9.68 2.88 -5.36
C ASN A 70 10.98 3.27 -4.64
N LYS A 71 10.89 4.12 -3.61
CA LYS A 71 12.07 4.45 -2.79
C LYS A 71 12.59 3.24 -2.00
N LEU A 72 11.68 2.40 -1.47
CA LEU A 72 12.07 1.16 -0.78
C LEU A 72 12.77 0.16 -1.70
N ARG A 73 12.41 0.10 -3.00
CA ARG A 73 13.13 -0.71 -3.99
C ARG A 73 14.62 -0.37 -4.04
N ASN A 74 14.96 0.92 -4.02
CA ASN A 74 16.36 1.36 -4.11
C ASN A 74 17.15 1.21 -2.79
N LEU A 75 16.52 0.75 -1.71
CA LEU A 75 17.19 0.44 -0.44
C LEU A 75 17.57 -1.04 -0.29
N GLY A 76 17.06 -1.91 -1.17
CA GLY A 76 17.32 -3.36 -1.16
C GLY A 76 18.50 -3.78 -2.01
#